data_AF-A0A1H5J239-F1
#
_entry.id   AF-A0A1H5J239-F1
#
_cell.length_a   1.000
_cell.length_b   1.000
_cell.length_c   1.000
_cell.angle_alpha   90.00
_cell.angle_beta   90.00
_cell.angle_gamma   90.00
#
_symmetry.space_group_name_H-M   'P 1'
#
loop_
_entity.id
_entity.type
_entity.pdbx_description
1 polymer ?
#
loop_
_entity_poly.entity_id
_entity_poly.type
_entity_poly.pdbx_seq_one_letter_code
_entity_poly.pdbx_strand_id
1 'polypeptide(L)'
;MKSIAYILSIVFLSFVAGPTIISIIDDSVDVSFAFTANEEENSSKNQVNFEYIIEKAFSNHASIEYLRTHQKTTYSYKEDYHKVYLEVTSPPPKHS
;
A
#
# COMPACT_ATOMS: atom_id res chain seq x y z
N MET A 1 11.08 16.60 -19.17
CA MET A 1 11.53 15.29 -18.64
C MET A 1 12.92 15.35 -18.01
N LYS A 2 13.94 15.92 -18.69
CA LYS A 2 15.31 15.99 -18.16
C LYS A 2 15.45 16.75 -16.82
N SER A 3 14.74 17.87 -16.66
CA SER A 3 14.77 18.64 -15.41
C SER A 3 14.24 17.85 -14.21
N ILE A 4 13.20 17.03 -14.41
CA ILE A 4 12.69 16.13 -13.35
C ILE A 4 13.74 15.09 -12.98
N ALA A 5 14.46 14.55 -13.96
CA ALA A 5 15.52 13.59 -13.73
C ALA A 5 16.68 14.21 -12.94
N TYR A 6 17.11 15.43 -13.28
CA TYR A 6 18.14 16.13 -12.50
C TYR A 6 17.70 16.40 -11.06
N ILE A 7 16.46 16.84 -10.85
CA ILE A 7 15.93 17.09 -9.50
C ILE A 7 15.89 15.80 -8.69
N LEU A 8 15.37 14.71 -9.26
CA LEU A 8 15.32 13.41 -8.60
C LEU A 8 16.72 12.86 -8.32
N SER A 9 17.66 13.01 -9.25
CA SER A 9 19.05 12.59 -9.04
C SER A 9 19.73 13.38 -7.92
N ILE A 10 19.51 14.69 -7.83
CA ILE A 10 20.06 15.51 -6.74
C ILE A 10 19.46 15.10 -5.39
N VAL A 11 18.14 14.92 -5.33
CA VAL A 11 17.44 14.49 -4.10
C VAL A 11 17.94 13.11 -3.67
N PHE A 12 18.05 12.17 -4.60
CA PHE A 12 18.55 10.83 -4.34
C PHE A 12 20.00 10.84 -3.86
N LEU A 13 20.87 11.61 -4.52
CA LEU A 13 22.28 11.72 -4.14
C LEU A 13 22.44 12.33 -2.74
N SER A 14 21.68 13.38 -2.43
CA SER A 14 21.68 13.99 -1.09
C SER A 14 21.18 13.04 -0.01
N PHE A 15 20.19 12.19 -0.32
CA PHE A 15 19.68 11.20 0.62
C PHE A 15 20.72 10.12 0.95
N VAL A 16 21.46 9.64 -0.04
CA VAL A 16 22.50 8.60 0.16
C VAL A 16 23.79 9.20 0.74
N ALA A 17 24.28 10.31 0.18
CA ALA A 17 25.56 10.89 0.57
C ALA A 17 25.47 11.80 1.81
N GLY A 18 24.30 12.37 2.10
CA GLY A 18 24.07 13.29 3.22
C GLY A 18 24.55 12.76 4.57
N PRO A 19 24.02 11.63 5.08
CA PRO A 19 24.45 11.08 6.37
C PRO A 19 25.93 10.70 6.36
N THR A 20 26.48 10.25 5.23
CA THR A 20 27.90 9.91 5.09
C THR A 20 28.80 11.15 5.19
N ILE A 21 28.45 12.25 4.53
CA ILE A 21 29.22 13.50 4.58
C ILE A 21 29.18 14.09 6.00
N ILE A 22 28.00 14.08 6.64
CA ILE A 22 27.82 14.57 8.01
C ILE A 22 28.68 13.77 8.98
N SER A 23 28.67 12.43 8.87
CA SER A 23 29.48 11.54 9.70
C SER A 23 30.99 11.71 9.49
N ILE A 24 31.46 12.24 8.36
CA ILE A 24 32.89 12.52 8.14
C ILE A 24 33.29 13.85 8.77
N ILE A 25 32.38 14.82 8.80
CA ILE A 25 32.66 16.18 9.30
C ILE A 25 32.65 16.19 10.83
N ASP A 26 31.70 15.49 11.45
CA ASP A 26 31.50 15.49 12.89
C ASP A 26 30.99 14.13 13.38
N ASP A 27 31.86 13.41 14.09
CA ASP A 27 31.56 12.10 14.70
C ASP A 27 30.58 12.20 15.87
N SER A 28 30.30 13.40 16.39
CA SER A 28 29.36 13.61 17.50
C SER A 28 27.90 13.71 17.05
N VAL A 29 27.67 13.89 15.75
CA VAL A 29 26.32 13.98 15.18
C VAL A 29 25.73 12.58 15.03
N ASP A 30 24.58 12.37 15.67
CA ASP A 30 23.84 11.12 15.55
C ASP A 30 23.19 10.98 14.17
N VAL A 31 23.79 10.15 13.31
CA VAL A 31 23.28 9.79 11.98
C VAL A 31 22.47 8.50 11.99
N SER A 32 22.26 7.86 13.16
CA SER A 32 21.56 6.57 13.27
C SER A 32 20.16 6.61 12.67
N PHE A 33 19.44 7.73 12.84
CA PHE A 33 18.12 7.95 12.27
C PHE A 33 18.05 7.71 10.75
N ALA A 34 19.11 8.07 10.01
CA ALA A 34 19.16 7.87 8.57
C ALA A 34 19.30 6.39 8.16
N PHE A 35 19.79 5.53 9.05
CA PHE A 35 20.01 4.10 8.81
C PHE A 35 18.95 3.21 9.49
N THR A 36 18.35 3.66 10.60
CA THR A 36 17.33 2.92 11.37
C THR A 36 16.04 2.71 10.56
N ALA A 37 15.68 3.64 9.66
CA ALA A 37 14.48 3.48 8.81
C ALA A 37 14.55 2.24 7.89
N ASN A 38 15.74 1.75 7.59
CA ASN A 38 15.94 0.54 6.78
C ASN A 38 16.00 -0.75 7.63
N GLU A 39 15.99 -0.62 8.96
CA GLU A 39 16.13 -1.73 9.92
C GLU A 39 14.78 -2.33 10.35
N GLU A 40 13.65 -1.68 10.00
CA GLU A 40 12.29 -2.12 10.36
C GLU A 40 11.94 -3.51 9.79
N GLU A 41 12.58 -3.91 8.68
CA GLU A 41 12.37 -5.23 8.04
C GLU A 41 12.98 -6.40 8.82
N ASN A 42 13.92 -6.17 9.74
CA ASN A 42 14.61 -7.24 10.47
C ASN A 42 14.03 -7.50 11.87
N SER A 43 12.92 -6.83 12.21
CA SER A 43 12.18 -7.01 13.46
C SER A 43 11.32 -8.28 13.44
N SER A 44 11.96 -9.42 13.25
CA SER A 44 11.32 -10.75 13.26
C SER A 44 10.65 -11.15 14.58
N LYS A 45 10.48 -10.25 15.57
CA LYS A 45 9.80 -10.53 16.84
C LYS A 45 9.07 -9.31 17.43
N ASN A 46 7.77 -9.24 17.15
CA ASN A 46 6.72 -8.93 18.13
C ASN A 46 6.85 -7.66 18.98
N GLN A 47 6.65 -6.47 18.40
CA GLN A 47 6.07 -5.35 19.16
C GLN A 47 5.00 -4.65 18.34
N VAL A 48 3.79 -5.20 18.39
CA VAL A 48 2.58 -4.47 18.03
C VAL A 48 2.38 -3.40 19.11
N ASN A 49 2.96 -2.22 18.94
CA ASN A 49 2.79 -1.08 19.86
C ASN A 49 1.46 -0.32 19.63
N PHE A 50 0.50 -0.97 18.98
CA PHE A 50 -0.80 -0.38 18.69
C PHE A 50 -1.90 -1.43 18.93
N GLU A 51 -2.16 -1.68 20.21
CA GLU A 51 -3.35 -2.41 20.62
C GLU A 51 -4.53 -1.41 20.55
N TYR A 52 -5.17 -1.32 19.37
CA TYR A 52 -6.42 -0.60 19.24
C TYR A 52 -7.51 -1.45 19.89
N ILE A 53 -7.95 -1.06 21.08
CA ILE A 53 -9.17 -1.61 21.69
C ILE A 53 -10.32 -1.13 20.81
N ILE A 54 -10.73 -1.97 19.86
CA ILE A 54 -12.01 -1.81 19.17
C ILE A 54 -13.06 -1.99 20.25
N GLU A 55 -13.50 -0.90 20.87
CA GLU A 55 -14.72 -0.93 21.66
C GLU A 55 -15.81 -1.52 20.76
N LYS A 56 -16.49 -2.54 21.29
CA LYS A 56 -17.54 -3.26 20.58
C LYS A 56 -18.50 -2.23 20.01
N ALA A 57 -18.41 -1.98 18.71
CA ALA A 57 -19.29 -1.05 18.03
C ALA A 57 -20.72 -1.48 18.35
N PHE A 58 -21.43 -0.67 19.13
CA PHE A 58 -22.87 -0.88 19.31
C PHE A 58 -23.43 -0.92 17.90
N SER A 59 -24.08 -2.04 17.56
CA SER A 59 -24.64 -2.23 16.23
C SER A 59 -25.57 -1.06 15.97
N ASN A 60 -25.14 -0.13 15.12
CA ASN A 60 -25.92 1.04 14.79
C ASN A 60 -26.96 0.65 13.73
N HIS A 61 -27.79 -0.33 14.09
CA HIS A 61 -28.83 -0.91 13.25
C HIS A 61 -29.75 0.17 12.70
N ALA A 62 -30.07 1.17 13.54
CA ALA A 62 -30.83 2.33 13.12
C ALA A 62 -30.14 3.12 11.99
N SER A 63 -28.84 3.39 12.09
CA SER A 63 -28.11 4.07 11.01
C SER A 63 -27.96 3.22 9.76
N ILE A 64 -27.73 1.91 9.88
CA ILE A 64 -27.63 1.00 8.73
C ILE A 64 -28.98 0.88 8.03
N GLU A 65 -30.06 0.83 8.79
CA GLU A 65 -31.42 0.77 8.24
C GLU A 65 -31.85 2.10 7.62
N TYR A 66 -31.46 3.23 8.21
CA TYR A 66 -31.61 4.55 7.61
C TYR A 66 -30.88 4.64 6.27
N LEU A 67 -29.62 4.21 6.21
CA LEU A 67 -28.85 4.18 4.97
C LEU A 67 -29.48 3.24 3.93
N ARG A 68 -29.94 2.05 4.34
CA ARG A 68 -30.63 1.09 3.45
C ARG A 68 -31.91 1.67 2.85
N THR A 69 -32.70 2.37 3.65
CA THR A 69 -33.97 2.97 3.21
C THR A 69 -33.78 4.23 2.35
N HIS A 70 -32.65 4.93 2.54
CA HIS A 70 -32.33 6.18 1.83
C HIS A 70 -31.30 5.98 0.70
N GLN A 71 -30.81 4.76 0.48
CA GLN A 71 -30.03 4.40 -0.68
C GLN A 71 -30.98 4.43 -1.90
N LYS A 72 -31.09 5.61 -2.52
CA LYS A 72 -31.73 5.74 -3.82
C LYS A 72 -31.08 4.71 -4.75
N THR A 73 -31.88 3.79 -5.23
CA THR A 73 -31.54 2.69 -6.13
C THR A 73 -31.13 3.24 -7.50
N THR A 74 -29.97 3.87 -7.59
CA THR A 74 -29.45 4.42 -8.84
C THR A 74 -28.00 4.01 -9.07
N TYR A 75 -27.70 2.73 -8.86
CA TYR A 75 -26.52 2.12 -9.44
C TYR A 75 -26.89 0.74 -9.96
N SER A 76 -27.65 0.71 -11.06
CA SER A 76 -27.58 -0.44 -11.96
C SER A 76 -26.20 -0.41 -12.58
N TYR A 77 -25.28 -1.27 -12.11
CA TYR A 77 -24.14 -1.64 -12.91
C TYR A 77 -24.70 -2.27 -14.19
N LYS A 78 -24.70 -1.51 -15.29
CA LYS A 78 -24.86 -2.10 -16.61
C LYS A 78 -23.61 -2.93 -16.85
N GLU A 79 -23.70 -4.23 -16.63
CA GLU A 79 -22.69 -5.17 -17.07
C GLU A 79 -22.71 -5.25 -18.60
N ASP A 80 -22.13 -4.25 -19.25
CA ASP A 80 -21.94 -4.21 -20.71
C ASP A 80 -20.67 -5.00 -21.09
N TYR A 81 -20.44 -6.13 -20.42
CA TYR A 81 -19.32 -7.00 -20.72
C TYR A 81 -19.65 -7.81 -21.97
N HIS A 82 -18.84 -7.63 -23.01
CA HIS A 82 -18.88 -8.51 -24.17
C HIS A 82 -18.54 -9.93 -23.72
N LYS A 83 -19.42 -10.90 -23.97
CA LYS A 83 -19.12 -12.31 -23.72
C LYS A 83 -18.01 -12.75 -24.67
N VAL A 84 -16.77 -12.74 -24.17
CA VAL A 84 -15.63 -13.31 -24.89
C VAL A 84 -15.68 -14.82 -24.71
N TYR A 85 -16.17 -15.52 -25.73
CA TYR A 85 -16.08 -16.97 -25.78
C TYR A 85 -14.68 -17.35 -26.25
N LEU A 86 -13.94 -18.07 -25.42
CA LEU A 86 -12.70 -18.72 -25.84
C LEU A 86 -13.08 -19.82 -26.84
N GLU A 87 -12.64 -19.69 -28.09
CA GLU A 87 -12.74 -20.78 -29.06
C GLU A 87 -11.86 -21.94 -28.57
N VAL A 88 -12.50 -22.98 -28.05
CA VAL A 88 -11.82 -24.22 -27.67
C VAL A 88 -11.50 -24.98 -28.96
N THR A 89 -10.31 -24.75 -29.51
CA THR A 89 -9.83 -25.40 -30.74
C THR A 89 -9.34 -26.82 -30.52
N SER A 90 -9.15 -27.23 -29.27
CA SER A 90 -8.65 -28.56 -28.94
C SER A 90 -9.79 -29.55 -28.68
N PRO A 91 -9.83 -30.71 -29.36
CA PRO A 91 -10.78 -31.75 -29.04
C PRO A 91 -10.53 -32.29 -27.61
N PRO A 92 -11.59 -32.76 -26.92
CA PRO A 92 -11.46 -33.30 -25.57
C PRO A 92 -10.51 -34.51 -25.56
N PRO A 93 -9.70 -34.69 -24.50
CA PRO A 93 -8.78 -35.82 -24.38
C PRO A 93 -9.54 -37.14 -24.41
N LYS A 94 -9.00 -38.13 -25.13
CA LYS A 94 -9.53 -39.50 -25.08
C LYS A 94 -9.14 -40.12 -23.73
N HIS A 95 -10.13 -40.61 -22.99
CA HIS A 95 -9.89 -41.41 -21.80
C HIS A 95 -9.09 -42.67 -22.18
N SER A 96 -7.99 -42.90 -21.47
CA SER A 96 -7.18 -44.12 -21.53
C SER A 96 -7.86 -45.27 -20.80
#